data_AF-A0A6M0FQR2-F1
#
_entry.id   AF-A0A6M0FQR2-F1
#
_cell.length_a   1.000
_cell.length_b   1.000
_cell.length_c   1.000
_cell.angle_alpha   90.00
_cell.angle_beta   90.00
_cell.angle_gamma   90.00
#
_symmetry.space_group_name_H-M   'P 1'
#
loop_
_entity.id
_entity.type
_entity.pdbx_description
1 polymer ?
#
loop_
_entity_poly.entity_id
_entity_poly.type
_entity_poly.pdbx_seq_one_letter_code
_entity_poly.pdbx_strand_id
1 'polypeptide(L)'
;MPAKDIFHHAVKSALIKDGWKITDDPLFIKPSTRISMYIDIGGERAIGAEKDGQTIAVEIKSFLSMSPLAEFHTALGQFLSKHFLRNAAQTAVSY
;
A
#
# COMPACT_ATOMS: atom_id res chain seq x y z
N MET A 1 -6.55 -15.96 -8.09
CA MET A 1 -6.37 -14.54 -7.71
C MET A 1 -6.18 -14.48 -6.20
N PRO A 2 -5.22 -13.73 -5.63
CA PRO A 2 -5.07 -13.65 -4.17
C PRO A 2 -6.34 -13.08 -3.51
N ALA A 3 -6.60 -13.42 -2.24
CA ALA A 3 -7.76 -12.93 -1.50
C ALA A 3 -7.56 -11.48 -1.04
N LYS A 4 -8.64 -10.71 -0.90
CA LYS A 4 -8.58 -9.40 -0.22
C LYS A 4 -8.53 -9.62 1.30
N ASP A 5 -7.93 -8.68 2.02
CA ASP A 5 -8.01 -8.67 3.48
C ASP A 5 -9.50 -8.63 3.93
N ILE A 6 -9.82 -9.29 5.05
CA ILE A 6 -11.20 -9.37 5.54
C ILE A 6 -11.79 -7.98 5.87
N PHE A 7 -10.94 -7.00 6.22
CA PHE A 7 -11.36 -5.64 6.52
C PHE A 7 -11.42 -4.74 5.28
N HIS A 8 -11.13 -5.26 4.08
CA HIS A 8 -11.09 -4.47 2.84
C HIS A 8 -12.36 -3.65 2.62
N HIS A 9 -13.52 -4.29 2.71
CA HIS A 9 -14.80 -3.62 2.50
C HIS A 9 -15.12 -2.61 3.61
N ALA A 10 -14.74 -2.91 4.85
CA ALA A 10 -14.95 -2.02 5.98
C ALA A 10 -14.12 -0.73 5.82
N VAL A 11 -12.83 -0.85 5.50
CA VAL A 11 -11.92 0.29 5.26
C VAL A 11 -12.38 1.10 4.06
N LYS A 12 -12.71 0.45 2.93
CA LYS A 12 -13.24 1.15 1.75
C LYS A 12 -14.49 1.96 2.08
N SER A 13 -15.41 1.36 2.83
CA SER A 13 -16.65 2.03 3.23
C SER A 13 -16.38 3.21 4.17
N ALA A 14 -15.42 3.08 5.08
CA ALA A 14 -15.00 4.16 5.97
C ALA A 14 -14.40 5.34 5.19
N LEU A 15 -13.53 5.07 4.22
CA LEU A 15 -12.96 6.08 3.32
C LEU A 15 -14.06 6.85 2.57
N ILE A 16 -15.00 6.13 1.94
CA ILE A 16 -16.11 6.75 1.21
C ILE A 16 -16.98 7.60 2.14
N LYS A 17 -17.31 7.10 3.34
CA LYS A 17 -18.09 7.85 4.34
C LYS A 17 -17.39 9.11 4.84
N ASP A 18 -16.06 9.07 4.92
CA ASP A 18 -15.24 10.22 5.27
C ASP A 18 -15.00 11.16 4.06
N GLY A 19 -15.63 10.92 2.91
CA GLY A 19 -15.56 11.80 1.74
C GLY A 19 -14.35 11.57 0.83
N TRP A 20 -13.63 10.45 1.00
CA TRP A 20 -12.58 10.06 0.07
C TRP A 20 -13.18 9.45 -1.20
N LYS A 21 -12.68 9.87 -2.35
CA LYS A 21 -12.99 9.25 -3.64
C LYS A 21 -11.97 8.14 -3.92
N ILE A 22 -12.45 6.91 -4.10
CA ILE A 22 -11.60 5.78 -4.45
C ILE A 22 -11.16 5.93 -5.90
N THR A 23 -9.85 5.94 -6.15
CA THR A 23 -9.26 6.01 -7.50
C THR A 23 -8.93 4.63 -8.04
N ASP A 24 -8.42 3.74 -7.17
CA ASP A 24 -7.91 2.42 -7.54
C ASP A 24 -8.21 1.37 -6.45
N ASP A 25 -8.71 0.20 -6.82
CA ASP A 25 -8.95 -0.93 -5.92
C ASP A 25 -8.91 -2.25 -6.72
N PRO A 26 -7.73 -2.86 -6.94
CA PRO A 26 -6.46 -2.55 -6.28
C PRO A 26 -5.61 -1.50 -7.00
N LEU A 27 -4.92 -0.67 -6.22
CA LEU A 27 -3.77 0.12 -6.65
C LEU A 27 -2.54 -0.78 -6.74
N PHE A 28 -1.93 -0.85 -7.93
CA PHE A 28 -0.67 -1.57 -8.15
C PHE A 28 0.52 -0.61 -8.02
N ILE A 29 1.37 -0.83 -7.02
CA ILE A 29 2.61 -0.08 -6.84
C ILE A 29 3.71 -0.77 -7.64
N LYS A 30 4.07 -0.24 -8.80
CA LYS A 30 5.19 -0.76 -9.59
C LYS A 30 6.53 -0.28 -9.00
N PRO A 31 7.53 -1.16 -8.82
CA PRO A 31 8.89 -0.73 -8.51
C PRO A 31 9.44 0.11 -9.67
N SER A 32 10.21 1.16 -9.35
CA SER A 32 10.90 1.96 -10.37
C SER A 32 12.04 1.13 -11.00
N THR A 33 12.24 1.30 -12.31
CA THR A 33 13.19 0.54 -13.13
C THR A 33 14.66 0.63 -12.71
N ARG A 34 15.02 1.55 -11.79
CA ARG A 34 16.41 1.73 -11.33
C ARG A 34 16.78 0.94 -10.08
N ILE A 35 15.81 0.47 -9.31
CA ILE A 35 16.06 -0.37 -8.14
C ILE A 35 15.34 -1.69 -8.37
N SER A 36 15.96 -2.55 -9.18
CA SER A 36 15.56 -3.95 -9.34
C SER A 36 16.01 -4.74 -8.12
N MET A 37 15.56 -4.36 -6.93
CA MET A 37 15.46 -5.35 -5.88
C MET A 37 14.35 -6.29 -6.31
N TYR A 38 14.68 -7.58 -6.48
CA TYR A 38 13.71 -8.69 -6.60
C TYR A 38 12.92 -8.85 -5.29
N ILE A 39 12.44 -7.74 -4.71
CA ILE A 39 11.43 -7.78 -3.69
C ILE A 39 10.14 -7.93 -4.47
N ASP A 40 9.35 -8.91 -4.06
CA ASP A 40 7.99 -9.23 -4.51
C ASP A 40 6.99 -8.11 -4.16
N ILE A 41 7.37 -6.85 -4.41
CA ILE A 41 6.57 -5.63 -4.20
C ILE A 41 5.49 -5.52 -5.27
N GLY A 42 5.63 -6.28 -6.37
CA GLY A 42 4.79 -6.18 -7.55
C GLY A 42 3.35 -6.73 -7.43
N GLY A 43 2.92 -7.21 -6.25
CA GLY A 43 1.66 -7.95 -6.13
C GLY A 43 0.68 -7.50 -5.05
N GLU A 44 1.06 -6.60 -4.14
CA GLU A 44 0.20 -6.28 -3.00
C GLU A 44 -0.81 -5.17 -3.31
N ARG A 45 -2.06 -5.41 -2.91
CA ARG A 45 -3.25 -4.65 -3.27
C ARG A 45 -3.51 -3.54 -2.25
N ALA A 46 -3.20 -2.31 -2.61
CA ALA A 46 -3.63 -1.15 -1.83
C ALA A 46 -4.96 -0.58 -2.37
N ILE A 47 -5.61 0.29 -1.61
CA ILE A 47 -6.67 1.17 -2.10
C ILE A 47 -6.04 2.54 -2.41
N GLY A 48 -6.18 3.02 -3.64
CA GLY A 48 -5.89 4.41 -4.01
C GLY A 48 -7.10 5.28 -3.72
N ALA A 49 -6.89 6.43 -3.06
CA ALA A 49 -7.96 7.37 -2.78
C ALA A 49 -7.50 8.83 -2.82
N GLU A 50 -8.41 9.74 -3.14
CA GLU A 50 -8.19 11.18 -3.20
C GLU A 50 -9.25 11.97 -2.44
N LYS A 51 -8.83 13.06 -1.78
CA LYS A 51 -9.70 14.03 -1.09
C LYS A 51 -8.98 15.37 -0.95
N ASP A 52 -9.62 16.48 -1.28
CA ASP A 52 -9.11 17.85 -1.08
C ASP A 52 -7.67 18.08 -1.60
N GLY A 53 -7.35 17.53 -2.77
CA GLY A 53 -6.02 17.63 -3.38
C GLY A 53 -4.95 16.71 -2.77
N GLN A 54 -5.32 15.89 -1.78
CA GLN A 54 -4.46 14.88 -1.17
C GLN A 54 -4.74 13.50 -1.79
N THR A 55 -3.67 12.76 -2.07
CA THR A 55 -3.75 11.38 -2.59
C THR A 55 -3.09 10.43 -1.61
N ILE A 56 -3.77 9.33 -1.27
CA ILE A 56 -3.28 8.29 -0.37
C ILE A 56 -3.29 6.92 -1.03
N ALA A 57 -2.39 6.06 -0.57
CA ALA A 57 -2.42 4.63 -0.81
C ALA A 57 -2.62 3.93 0.54
N VAL A 58 -3.69 3.14 0.66
CA VAL A 58 -4.08 2.48 1.91
C VAL A 58 -3.81 0.98 1.81
N GLU A 59 -2.87 0.50 2.62
CA GLU A 59 -2.59 -0.93 2.80
C GLU A 59 -3.35 -1.46 4.01
N ILE A 60 -4.02 -2.59 3.86
CA ILE A 60 -4.90 -3.17 4.90
C ILE A 60 -4.27 -4.47 5.39
N LYS A 61 -4.12 -4.60 6.70
CA LYS A 61 -3.58 -5.79 7.39
C LYS A 61 -4.48 -6.13 8.58
N SER A 62 -4.98 -7.35 8.61
CA SER A 62 -5.94 -7.83 9.62
C SER A 62 -5.31 -8.41 10.88
N PHE A 63 -4.00 -8.70 10.90
CA PHE A 63 -3.28 -9.20 12.08
C PHE A 63 -3.88 -10.48 12.70
N LEU A 64 -4.29 -11.42 11.84
CA LEU A 64 -5.01 -12.65 12.25
C LEU A 64 -4.09 -13.84 12.52
N SER A 65 -2.78 -13.71 12.31
CA SER A 65 -1.85 -14.83 12.52
C SER A 65 -1.74 -15.21 14.00
N MET A 66 -1.21 -16.41 14.25
CA MET A 66 -0.94 -16.90 15.62
C MET A 66 0.10 -16.03 16.39
N SER A 67 0.85 -15.18 15.69
CA SER A 67 1.81 -14.25 16.30
C SER A 67 1.68 -12.86 15.67
N PRO A 68 0.85 -11.98 16.25
CA PRO A 68 0.70 -10.61 15.79
C PRO A 68 2.01 -9.82 15.76
N LEU A 69 2.96 -10.15 16.65
CA LEU A 69 4.28 -9.52 16.69
C LEU A 69 5.11 -9.87 15.44
N ALA A 70 5.11 -11.13 15.02
CA ALA A 70 5.82 -11.54 13.80
C ALA A 70 5.20 -10.88 12.57
N GLU A 71 3.87 -10.85 12.48
CA GLU A 71 3.14 -10.20 11.40
C GLU A 71 3.40 -8.69 11.37
N PHE A 72 3.52 -8.04 12.53
CA PHE A 72 3.94 -6.65 12.65
C PHE A 72 5.34 -6.40 12.10
N HIS A 73 6.33 -7.23 12.47
CA HIS A 73 7.68 -7.08 11.93
C HIS A 73 7.71 -7.23 10.40
N THR A 74 6.94 -8.17 9.85
CA THR A 74 6.79 -8.32 8.40
C THR A 74 6.13 -7.09 7.76
N ALA A 75 4.99 -6.65 8.28
CA ALA A 75 4.26 -5.50 7.75
C ALA A 75 5.07 -4.21 7.83
N LEU A 76 5.80 -4.00 8.93
CA LEU A 76 6.69 -2.84 9.09
C LEU A 76 7.86 -2.88 8.11
N GLY A 77 8.49 -4.04 7.93
CA GLY A 77 9.56 -4.23 6.94
C GLY A 77 9.07 -3.89 5.53
N GLN A 78 7.91 -4.42 5.14
CA GLN A 78 7.27 -4.12 3.86
C GLN A 78 6.98 -2.62 3.70
N PHE A 79 6.38 -1.98 4.72
CA PHE A 79 6.06 -0.55 4.70
C PHE A 79 7.32 0.31 4.52
N LEU A 80 8.36 0.07 5.32
CA LEU A 80 9.60 0.83 5.25
C LEU A 80 10.30 0.66 3.90
N SER A 81 10.43 -0.58 3.41
CA SER A 81 11.02 -0.85 2.09
C SER A 81 10.28 -0.10 0.97
N LYS A 82 8.94 -0.10 0.99
CA LYS A 82 8.12 0.64 0.01
C LYS A 82 8.33 2.15 0.12
N HIS A 83 8.34 2.70 1.34
CA HIS A 83 8.57 4.13 1.57
C HIS A 83 9.91 4.60 1.01
N PHE A 84 10.99 3.85 1.29
CA PHE A 84 12.32 4.17 0.75
C PHE A 84 12.36 4.10 -0.77
N LEU A 85 11.78 3.08 -1.39
CA LEU A 85 11.74 2.92 -2.84
C LEU A 85 10.96 4.02 -3.54
N ARG A 86 9.82 4.45 -2.97
CA ARG A 86 9.03 5.56 -3.51
C ARG A 86 9.83 6.87 -3.47
N ASN A 87 10.47 7.17 -2.35
CA ASN A 87 11.26 8.40 -2.20
C ASN A 87 12.47 8.40 -3.14
N ALA A 88 13.20 7.28 -3.23
CA ALA A 88 14.34 7.15 -4.13
C ALA A 88 13.94 7.34 -5.61
N ALA A 89 12.71 6.95 -5.99
CA ALA A 89 12.19 7.18 -7.34
C ALA A 89 11.85 8.67 -7.60
N GLN A 90 11.40 9.42 -6.59
CA GLN A 90 11.06 10.84 -6.72
C GLN A 90 12.29 11.74 -6.78
N THR A 91 13.37 11.41 -6.06
CA THR A 91 14.62 12.22 -6.05
C THR A 91 15.36 12.17 -7.40
N ALA A 92 15.10 11.17 -8.24
CA ALA A 92 15.79 11.00 -9.54
C ALA A 92 15.17 11.81 -10.70
N VAL A 93 14.12 12.60 -10.46
CA VAL A 93 13.41 13.40 -11.50
C VAL A 93 13.76 14.90 -11.42
N SER A 94 14.69 15.29 -10.55
CA SER A 94 15.05 16.69 -10.29
C SER A 94 16.37 17.16 -10.90
N TYR A 95 16.84 16.56 -12.01
CA TYR A 95 17.99 17.02 -12.80
C TYR A 95 17.69 16.95 -14.30
#